data_AF-A0A7Y6XDT2-F1
#
_entry.id   AF-A0A7Y6XDT2-F1
#
_cell.length_a   1.000
_cell.length_b   1.000
_cell.length_c   1.000
_cell.angle_alpha   90.00
_cell.angle_beta   90.00
_cell.angle_gamma   90.00
#
_symmetry.space_group_name_H-M   'P 1'
#
loop_
_entity.id
_entity.type
_entity.pdbx_description
1 polymer ?
#
loop_
_entity_poly.entity_id
_entity_poly.type
_entity_poly.pdbx_seq_one_letter_code
_entity_poly.pdbx_strand_id
1 'polypeptide(L)'
;MSPPVLLQEIALRRRFARRSQRGQAIVLGSLSFLVLALMVTLSFNLSHALRRKMTLQQHGDAMSFSMGVLEARALNYYAVTNRAIAGSYVAMNSLHAYMAAATITGEMLRSGETNFTQIAVTEGLRCVACRGMCSCCKHAIEAGKVASKFGKTAKMYDRDVRGLEGNFRTAMQGLDLMVDNVHTSQRGVHDKTVQAVKDGSSHGLSQLKSEAAPEVSDLSSGVGALNANEFNCAVDGMQCQGSVANSAPEARARVMTEIGNASRSGWPANRNGSGMPPKQLHPQFLKEFMDIPGNKGTYSILGHKGSSKTVQSKSKIYEGGQKGGNQGSTVAATESGRLAQLTWEDAIPPIPSGYEAFIWSDSNGGRHSVNGAHQGQHRFEGTNAKALTACAGSGNCFMKYRANPDAGRDWGQPRVYSYYTMKLNVGDPKKAPWELNNSRSVKFEHGAQGSGSLTLSAADGMSLSKSLVYYHRFKQGGWSEPPNLFAPYWRVKLHPFKPDEAKKVLEEAGNSDAATIAEAPGVSL
;
A
#
# COMPACT_ATOMS: atom_id res chain seq x y z
N MET A 1 -79.81 -96.28 20.92
CA MET A 1 -78.79 -95.72 21.81
C MET A 1 -77.80 -94.97 20.95
N SER A 2 -77.89 -93.64 20.93
CA SER A 2 -77.17 -92.73 20.03
C SER A 2 -76.06 -92.01 20.79
N PRO A 3 -74.84 -91.83 20.23
CA PRO A 3 -73.75 -91.15 20.91
C PRO A 3 -73.91 -89.62 20.83
N PRO A 4 -73.32 -88.85 21.78
CA PRO A 4 -73.57 -87.42 21.90
C PRO A 4 -72.68 -86.56 21.00
N VAL A 5 -73.30 -85.53 20.44
CA VAL A 5 -72.84 -84.56 19.42
C VAL A 5 -71.85 -83.51 19.95
N LEU A 6 -71.35 -83.63 21.19
CA LEU A 6 -70.68 -82.52 21.89
C LEU A 6 -69.17 -82.33 21.63
N LEU A 7 -68.49 -83.31 21.01
CA LEU A 7 -67.05 -83.23 20.76
C LEU A 7 -66.66 -82.61 19.41
N GLN A 8 -67.64 -82.40 18.51
CA GLN A 8 -67.36 -81.89 17.17
C GLN A 8 -67.41 -80.35 17.07
N GLU A 9 -68.16 -79.67 17.95
CA GLU A 9 -68.25 -78.20 17.95
C GLU A 9 -67.02 -77.49 18.55
N ILE A 10 -66.36 -78.07 19.56
CA ILE A 10 -65.21 -77.45 20.24
C ILE A 10 -63.96 -77.45 19.36
N ALA A 11 -63.78 -78.50 18.53
CA ALA A 11 -62.65 -78.61 17.60
C ALA A 11 -62.78 -77.63 16.40
N LEU A 12 -64.00 -77.34 15.95
CA LEU A 12 -64.27 -76.36 14.89
C LEU A 12 -64.09 -74.92 15.38
N ARG A 13 -64.55 -74.56 16.59
CA ARG A 13 -64.33 -73.21 17.16
C ARG A 13 -62.85 -72.88 17.41
N ARG A 14 -62.02 -73.83 17.86
CA ARG A 14 -60.56 -73.61 18.03
C ARG A 14 -59.79 -73.48 16.71
N ARG A 15 -60.25 -74.12 15.62
CA ARG A 15 -59.61 -73.99 14.30
C ARG A 15 -59.94 -72.67 13.60
N PHE A 16 -61.13 -72.12 13.82
CA PHE A 16 -61.49 -70.78 13.30
C PHE A 16 -60.80 -69.64 14.06
N ALA A 17 -60.66 -69.73 15.40
CA ALA A 17 -59.95 -68.73 16.19
C ALA A 17 -58.45 -68.62 15.82
N ARG A 18 -57.77 -69.73 15.54
CA ARG A 18 -56.36 -69.75 15.09
C ARG A 18 -56.14 -69.25 13.66
N ARG A 19 -57.17 -69.20 12.81
CA ARG A 19 -57.06 -68.68 11.44
C ARG A 19 -57.16 -67.15 11.39
N SER A 20 -57.84 -66.51 12.34
CA SER A 20 -58.01 -65.04 12.36
C SER A 20 -56.77 -64.28 12.84
N GLN A 21 -55.85 -64.90 13.60
CA GLN A 21 -54.65 -64.24 14.12
C GLN A 21 -53.42 -64.31 13.19
N ARG A 22 -53.50 -65.01 12.05
CA ARG A 22 -52.36 -65.11 11.11
C ARG A 22 -52.25 -63.93 10.12
N GLY A 23 -53.31 -63.13 9.96
CA GLY A 23 -53.30 -61.94 9.09
C GLY A 23 -52.76 -60.67 9.76
N GLN A 24 -53.03 -60.49 11.07
CA GLN A 24 -52.62 -59.29 11.80
C GLN A 24 -51.10 -59.14 11.95
N ALA A 25 -50.37 -60.25 12.10
CA ALA A 25 -48.91 -60.21 12.22
C ALA A 25 -48.22 -59.76 10.91
N ILE A 26 -48.76 -60.13 9.75
CA ILE A 26 -48.24 -59.68 8.43
C ILE A 26 -48.54 -58.19 8.23
N VAL A 27 -49.73 -57.72 8.62
CA VAL A 27 -50.11 -56.31 8.53
C VAL A 27 -49.29 -55.43 9.48
N LEU A 28 -49.06 -55.87 10.71
CA LEU A 28 -48.19 -55.17 11.66
C LEU A 28 -46.72 -55.20 11.22
N GLY A 29 -46.25 -56.33 10.66
CA GLY A 29 -44.92 -56.44 10.10
C GLY A 29 -44.72 -55.51 8.90
N SER A 30 -45.65 -55.49 7.94
CA SER A 30 -45.57 -54.61 6.77
C SER A 30 -45.68 -53.13 7.14
N LEU A 31 -46.54 -52.77 8.11
CA LEU A 31 -46.58 -51.41 8.67
C LEU A 31 -45.26 -51.04 9.36
N SER A 32 -44.67 -51.94 10.13
CA SER A 32 -43.39 -51.69 10.82
C SER A 32 -42.24 -51.52 9.82
N PHE A 33 -42.20 -52.33 8.76
CA PHE A 33 -41.24 -52.18 7.66
C PHE A 33 -41.45 -50.88 6.88
N LEU A 34 -42.71 -50.49 6.63
CA LEU A 34 -43.03 -49.22 5.97
C LEU A 34 -42.55 -48.03 6.82
N VAL A 35 -42.80 -48.05 8.13
CA VAL A 35 -42.34 -47.00 9.05
C VAL A 35 -40.81 -46.94 9.10
N LEU A 36 -40.12 -48.08 9.18
CA LEU A 36 -38.66 -48.14 9.11
C LEU A 36 -38.12 -47.56 7.80
N ALA A 37 -38.71 -47.95 6.66
CA ALA A 37 -38.31 -47.43 5.35
C ALA A 37 -38.51 -45.91 5.26
N LEU A 38 -39.63 -45.38 5.77
CA LEU A 38 -39.86 -43.94 5.83
C LEU A 38 -38.84 -43.24 6.73
N MET A 39 -38.53 -43.79 7.90
CA MET A 39 -37.55 -43.22 8.83
C MET A 39 -36.14 -43.16 8.23
N VAL A 40 -35.72 -44.20 7.50
CA VAL A 40 -34.41 -44.21 6.82
C VAL A 40 -34.37 -43.17 5.70
N THR A 41 -35.43 -43.10 4.89
CA THR A 41 -35.55 -42.13 3.80
C THR A 41 -35.54 -40.68 4.31
N LEU A 42 -36.24 -40.41 5.41
CA LEU A 42 -36.21 -39.12 6.09
C LEU A 42 -34.82 -38.77 6.64
N SER A 43 -34.17 -39.74 7.28
CA SER A 43 -32.81 -39.57 7.81
C SER A 43 -31.79 -39.25 6.72
N PHE A 44 -31.93 -39.90 5.55
CA PHE A 44 -31.06 -39.65 4.41
C PHE A 44 -31.33 -38.28 3.76
N ASN A 45 -32.61 -37.89 3.59
CA ASN A 45 -32.98 -36.54 3.13
C ASN A 45 -32.35 -35.46 3.99
N LEU A 46 -32.50 -35.59 5.32
CA LEU A 46 -31.95 -34.64 6.26
C LEU A 46 -30.43 -34.61 6.20
N SER A 47 -29.78 -35.78 6.14
CA SER A 47 -28.31 -35.89 6.03
C SER A 47 -27.79 -35.23 4.75
N HIS A 48 -28.47 -35.43 3.61
CA HIS A 48 -28.11 -34.78 2.35
C HIS A 48 -28.28 -33.25 2.45
N ALA A 49 -29.42 -32.78 2.97
CA ALA A 49 -29.68 -31.35 3.13
C ALA A 49 -28.67 -30.69 4.09
N LEU A 50 -28.30 -31.35 5.19
CA LEU A 50 -27.28 -30.89 6.13
C LEU A 50 -25.90 -30.82 5.48
N ARG A 51 -25.52 -31.85 4.70
CA ARG A 51 -24.26 -31.85 3.96
C ARG A 51 -24.20 -30.70 2.97
N ARG A 52 -25.27 -30.50 2.19
CA ARG A 52 -25.42 -29.37 1.26
C ARG A 52 -25.31 -28.03 1.98
N LYS A 53 -25.98 -27.86 3.12
CA LYS A 53 -25.88 -26.64 3.94
C LYS A 53 -24.45 -26.40 4.42
N MET A 54 -23.76 -27.42 4.92
CA MET A 54 -22.37 -27.30 5.36
C MET A 54 -21.44 -26.91 4.20
N THR A 55 -21.59 -27.54 3.04
CA THR A 55 -20.83 -27.20 1.83
C THR A 55 -21.07 -25.74 1.42
N LEU A 56 -22.31 -25.25 1.47
CA LEU A 56 -22.64 -23.86 1.16
C LEU A 56 -21.98 -22.86 2.12
N GLN A 57 -21.99 -23.15 3.43
CA GLN A 57 -21.33 -22.29 4.42
C GLN A 57 -19.81 -22.32 4.28
N GLN A 58 -19.22 -23.51 4.13
CA GLN A 58 -17.78 -23.66 3.89
C GLN A 58 -17.33 -22.91 2.63
N HIS A 59 -18.13 -22.96 1.56
CA HIS A 59 -17.85 -22.20 0.34
C HIS A 59 -17.92 -20.70 0.60
N GLY A 60 -18.94 -20.20 1.31
CA GLY A 60 -19.05 -18.79 1.70
C GLY A 60 -17.84 -18.32 2.52
N ASP A 61 -17.47 -19.07 3.56
CA ASP A 61 -16.32 -18.73 4.40
C ASP A 61 -15.02 -18.72 3.61
N ALA A 62 -14.80 -19.74 2.77
CA ALA A 62 -13.62 -19.84 1.91
C ALA A 62 -13.56 -18.69 0.89
N MET A 63 -14.69 -18.30 0.30
CA MET A 63 -14.79 -17.20 -0.65
C MET A 63 -14.51 -15.84 0.00
N SER A 64 -15.18 -15.52 1.10
CA SER A 64 -14.94 -14.29 1.86
C SER A 64 -13.48 -14.18 2.30
N PHE A 65 -12.91 -15.27 2.82
CA PHE A 65 -11.52 -15.31 3.24
C PHE A 65 -10.56 -15.12 2.05
N SER A 66 -10.79 -15.82 0.93
CA SER A 66 -9.91 -15.76 -0.25
C SER A 66 -9.94 -14.39 -0.93
N MET A 67 -11.12 -13.77 -1.03
CA MET A 67 -11.25 -12.38 -1.47
C MET A 67 -10.48 -11.43 -0.52
N GLY A 68 -10.59 -11.64 0.80
CA GLY A 68 -9.81 -10.88 1.78
C GLY A 68 -8.29 -11.14 1.71
N VAL A 69 -7.84 -12.35 1.30
CA VAL A 69 -6.42 -12.61 1.01
C VAL A 69 -5.95 -11.77 -0.17
N LEU A 70 -6.75 -11.64 -1.24
CA LEU A 70 -6.41 -10.80 -2.39
C LEU A 70 -6.28 -9.32 -1.99
N GLU A 71 -7.20 -8.81 -1.16
CA GLU A 71 -7.10 -7.46 -0.61
C GLU A 71 -5.85 -7.28 0.27
N ALA A 72 -5.61 -8.19 1.22
CA ALA A 72 -4.43 -8.13 2.09
C ALA A 72 -3.12 -8.15 1.29
N ARG A 73 -3.05 -8.96 0.22
CA ARG A 73 -1.90 -9.00 -0.70
C ARG A 73 -1.74 -7.68 -1.46
N ALA A 74 -2.83 -7.06 -1.91
CA ALA A 74 -2.80 -5.76 -2.55
C ALA A 74 -2.29 -4.67 -1.59
N LEU A 75 -2.79 -4.61 -0.35
CA LEU A 75 -2.33 -3.66 0.66
C LEU A 75 -0.85 -3.87 1.04
N ASN A 76 -0.40 -5.12 1.13
CA ASN A 76 1.02 -5.44 1.33
C ASN A 76 1.89 -5.05 0.12
N TYR A 77 1.39 -5.25 -1.09
CA TYR A 77 2.05 -4.81 -2.32
C TYR A 77 2.22 -3.29 -2.31
N TYR A 78 1.17 -2.52 -1.96
CA TYR A 78 1.23 -1.07 -1.79
C TYR A 78 2.29 -0.68 -0.74
N ALA A 79 2.35 -1.39 0.38
CA ALA A 79 3.33 -1.11 1.41
C ALA A 79 4.79 -1.26 0.94
N VAL A 80 5.09 -2.33 0.20
CA VAL A 80 6.44 -2.56 -0.34
C VAL A 80 6.77 -1.55 -1.44
N THR A 81 5.84 -1.30 -2.34
CA THR A 81 6.03 -0.36 -3.46
C THR A 81 6.13 1.10 -3.00
N ASN A 82 5.41 1.50 -1.96
CA ASN A 82 5.59 2.81 -1.32
C ASN A 82 6.99 2.99 -0.73
N ARG A 83 7.58 1.95 -0.16
CA ARG A 83 8.99 1.99 0.26
C ARG A 83 9.94 2.11 -0.91
N ALA A 84 9.64 1.44 -2.04
CA ALA A 84 10.43 1.58 -3.25
C ALA A 84 10.39 3.03 -3.78
N ILE A 85 9.19 3.65 -3.82
CA ILE A 85 9.01 5.06 -4.20
C ILE A 85 9.79 5.99 -3.26
N ALA A 86 9.68 5.80 -1.94
CA ALA A 86 10.47 6.56 -0.97
C ALA A 86 11.98 6.38 -1.20
N GLY A 87 12.41 5.15 -1.50
CA GLY A 87 13.79 4.82 -1.86
C GLY A 87 14.27 5.55 -3.12
N SER A 88 13.41 5.68 -4.14
CA SER A 88 13.70 6.48 -5.34
C SER A 88 13.97 7.95 -4.98
N TYR A 89 13.14 8.54 -4.11
CA TYR A 89 13.36 9.92 -3.67
C TYR A 89 14.64 10.06 -2.82
N VAL A 90 14.98 9.06 -2.01
CA VAL A 90 16.27 9.03 -1.31
C VAL A 90 17.44 8.98 -2.31
N ALA A 91 17.33 8.18 -3.37
CA ALA A 91 18.33 8.10 -4.42
C ALA A 91 18.46 9.43 -5.18
N MET A 92 17.34 10.06 -5.57
CA MET A 92 17.34 11.39 -6.21
C MET A 92 18.00 12.44 -5.33
N ASN A 93 17.68 12.47 -4.03
CA ASN A 93 18.33 13.35 -3.05
C ASN A 93 19.84 13.07 -2.96
N SER A 94 20.26 11.81 -2.99
CA SER A 94 21.67 11.43 -2.94
C SER A 94 22.43 11.88 -4.20
N LEU A 95 21.84 11.71 -5.39
CA LEU A 95 22.41 12.20 -6.65
C LEU A 95 22.59 13.72 -6.63
N HIS A 96 21.60 14.47 -6.14
CA HIS A 96 21.70 15.91 -5.98
C HIS A 96 22.79 16.31 -4.99
N ALA A 97 22.94 15.57 -3.89
CA ALA A 97 24.03 15.80 -2.93
C ALA A 97 25.41 15.61 -3.58
N TYR A 98 25.61 14.54 -4.36
CA TYR A 98 26.86 14.31 -5.08
C TYR A 98 27.14 15.40 -6.11
N MET A 99 26.14 15.81 -6.89
CA MET A 99 26.32 16.91 -7.83
C MET A 99 26.66 18.22 -7.12
N ALA A 100 26.07 18.50 -5.96
CA ALA A 100 26.34 19.74 -5.21
C ALA A 100 27.77 19.73 -4.66
N ALA A 101 28.20 18.60 -4.11
CA ALA A 101 29.56 18.38 -3.64
C ALA A 101 30.60 18.41 -4.78
N ALA A 102 30.25 17.99 -5.99
CA ALA A 102 31.14 18.12 -7.15
C ALA A 102 31.22 19.58 -7.61
N THR A 103 30.08 20.27 -7.71
CA THR A 103 29.99 21.66 -8.18
C THR A 103 30.69 22.65 -7.24
N ILE A 104 30.69 22.40 -5.93
CA ILE A 104 31.34 23.31 -4.96
C ILE A 104 32.85 23.41 -5.15
N THR A 105 33.51 22.42 -5.77
CA THR A 105 34.96 22.43 -5.99
C THR A 105 35.41 23.60 -6.87
N GLY A 106 34.67 23.88 -7.95
CA GLY A 106 34.89 25.04 -8.81
C GLY A 106 34.65 26.36 -8.08
N GLU A 107 33.58 26.44 -7.28
CA GLU A 107 33.26 27.63 -6.47
C GLU A 107 34.29 27.93 -5.38
N MET A 108 34.82 26.90 -4.73
CA MET A 108 35.92 27.05 -3.77
C MET A 108 37.16 27.62 -4.46
N LEU A 109 37.51 27.14 -5.66
CA LEU A 109 38.62 27.66 -6.45
C LEU A 109 38.40 29.13 -6.87
N ARG A 110 37.18 29.51 -7.28
CA ARG A 110 36.82 30.91 -7.57
C ARG A 110 36.87 31.81 -6.33
N SER A 111 36.49 31.28 -5.17
CA SER A 111 36.65 31.98 -3.90
C SER A 111 38.13 32.19 -3.57
N GLY A 112 39.01 31.23 -3.91
CA GLY A 112 40.46 31.39 -3.85
C GLY A 112 40.98 32.46 -4.81
N GLU A 113 40.54 32.44 -6.07
CA GLU A 113 40.84 33.46 -7.08
C GLU A 113 40.46 34.87 -6.57
N THR A 114 39.30 35.01 -5.95
CA THR A 114 38.81 36.28 -5.38
C THR A 114 39.73 36.78 -4.27
N ASN A 115 40.12 35.90 -3.33
CA ASN A 115 41.04 36.25 -2.24
C ASN A 115 42.41 36.71 -2.78
N PHE A 116 42.99 35.97 -3.74
CA PHE A 116 44.27 36.32 -4.34
C PHE A 116 44.20 37.57 -5.23
N THR A 117 43.04 37.85 -5.84
CA THR A 117 42.81 39.11 -6.57
C THR A 117 42.79 40.30 -5.61
N GLN A 118 42.14 40.18 -4.44
CA GLN A 118 42.18 41.22 -3.41
C GLN A 118 43.61 41.47 -2.90
N ILE A 119 44.39 40.41 -2.70
CA ILE A 119 45.81 40.51 -2.34
C ILE A 119 46.60 41.23 -3.43
N ALA A 120 46.43 40.83 -4.69
CA ALA A 120 47.12 41.46 -5.81
C ALA A 120 46.80 42.96 -5.93
N VAL A 121 45.55 43.35 -5.69
CA VAL A 121 45.13 44.77 -5.66
C VAL A 121 45.78 45.51 -4.49
N THR A 122 45.78 44.93 -3.29
CA THR A 122 46.34 45.56 -2.08
C THR A 122 47.86 45.74 -2.19
N GLU A 123 48.57 44.70 -2.65
CA GLU A 123 50.01 44.76 -2.92
C GLU A 123 50.34 45.67 -4.12
N GLY A 124 49.45 45.75 -5.12
CA GLY A 124 49.56 46.68 -6.23
C GLY A 124 49.46 48.14 -5.78
N LEU A 125 48.53 48.47 -4.90
CA LEU A 125 48.42 49.81 -4.30
C LEU A 125 49.67 50.18 -3.49
N ARG A 126 50.23 49.23 -2.74
CA ARG A 126 51.50 49.39 -2.01
C ARG A 126 52.68 49.59 -2.97
N CYS A 127 52.74 48.84 -4.06
CA CYS A 127 53.76 49.00 -5.11
C CYS A 127 53.76 50.43 -5.70
N VAL A 128 52.57 50.99 -5.96
CA VAL A 128 52.41 52.39 -6.42
C VAL A 128 52.87 53.37 -5.34
N ALA A 129 52.47 53.16 -4.09
CA ALA A 129 52.86 54.01 -2.96
C ALA A 129 54.39 54.03 -2.74
N CYS A 130 55.06 52.90 -2.96
CA CYS A 130 56.51 52.74 -2.85
C CYS A 130 57.28 53.05 -4.14
N ARG A 131 56.64 53.65 -5.16
CA ARG A 131 57.24 54.02 -6.47
C ARG A 131 58.00 52.87 -7.15
N GLY A 132 57.56 51.62 -6.96
CA GLY A 132 58.19 50.46 -7.60
C GLY A 132 59.49 49.97 -6.97
N MET A 133 59.92 50.52 -5.83
CA MET A 133 61.23 50.20 -5.22
C MET A 133 61.18 49.05 -4.19
N CYS A 134 60.02 48.44 -3.93
CA CYS A 134 59.83 47.41 -2.91
C CYS A 134 59.40 46.04 -3.48
N SER A 135 59.51 44.98 -2.67
CA SER A 135 59.08 43.61 -3.00
C SER A 135 57.57 43.49 -3.32
N CYS A 136 56.73 44.42 -2.86
CA CYS A 136 55.27 44.41 -3.09
C CYS A 136 54.87 44.31 -4.57
N CYS A 137 55.66 44.87 -5.49
CA CYS A 137 55.37 44.76 -6.93
C CYS A 137 55.49 43.31 -7.44
N LYS A 138 56.48 42.57 -6.91
CA LYS A 138 56.66 41.15 -7.22
C LYS A 138 55.53 40.32 -6.58
N HIS A 139 55.15 40.64 -5.35
CA HIS A 139 54.06 39.97 -4.65
C HIS A 139 52.70 40.18 -5.35
N ALA A 140 52.43 41.38 -5.89
CA ALA A 140 51.24 41.66 -6.67
C ALA A 140 51.15 40.81 -7.95
N ILE A 141 52.28 40.67 -8.68
CA ILE A 141 52.35 39.84 -9.90
C ILE A 141 52.22 38.35 -9.55
N GLU A 142 52.89 37.88 -8.49
CA GLU A 142 52.79 36.49 -8.03
C GLU A 142 51.37 36.15 -7.58
N ALA A 143 50.72 37.01 -6.80
CA ALA A 143 49.33 36.85 -6.39
C ALA A 143 48.36 36.84 -7.60
N GLY A 144 48.58 37.70 -8.60
CA GLY A 144 47.81 37.69 -9.85
C GLY A 144 47.98 36.39 -10.65
N LYS A 145 49.19 35.82 -10.68
CA LYS A 145 49.45 34.51 -11.31
C LYS A 145 48.73 33.38 -10.57
N VAL A 146 48.74 33.40 -9.24
CA VAL A 146 48.02 32.43 -8.40
C VAL A 146 46.51 32.55 -8.64
N ALA A 147 45.94 33.76 -8.62
CA ALA A 147 44.54 34.01 -8.95
C ALA A 147 44.17 33.44 -10.33
N SER A 148 44.98 33.69 -11.35
CA SER A 148 44.77 33.13 -12.70
C SER A 148 44.84 31.60 -12.73
N LYS A 149 45.74 30.97 -11.96
CA LYS A 149 45.81 29.51 -11.82
C LYS A 149 44.52 28.97 -11.20
N PHE A 150 44.05 29.55 -10.09
CA PHE A 150 42.78 29.21 -9.46
C PHE A 150 41.60 29.30 -10.44
N GLY A 151 41.49 30.40 -11.19
CA GLY A 151 40.42 30.57 -12.17
C GLY A 151 40.48 29.58 -13.35
N LYS A 152 41.69 29.22 -13.80
CA LYS A 152 41.87 28.17 -14.85
C LYS A 152 41.50 26.78 -14.31
N THR A 153 41.96 26.43 -13.11
CA THR A 153 41.62 25.15 -12.47
C THR A 153 40.13 25.07 -12.18
N ALA A 154 39.49 26.16 -11.74
CA ALA A 154 38.03 26.21 -11.55
C ALA A 154 37.29 25.82 -12.83
N LYS A 155 37.68 26.39 -13.97
CA LYS A 155 37.11 26.05 -15.29
C LYS A 155 37.35 24.60 -15.72
N MET A 156 38.42 23.96 -15.25
CA MET A 156 38.67 22.54 -15.49
C MET A 156 37.71 21.68 -14.69
N TYR A 157 37.60 21.91 -13.37
CA TYR A 157 36.66 21.19 -12.51
C TYR A 157 35.21 21.39 -12.97
N ASP A 158 34.84 22.60 -13.39
CA ASP A 158 33.53 22.84 -13.99
C ASP A 158 33.27 21.98 -15.23
N ARG A 159 34.28 21.79 -16.08
CA ARG A 159 34.17 20.97 -17.30
C ARG A 159 33.99 19.50 -16.95
N ASP A 160 34.69 19.02 -15.93
CA ASP A 160 34.56 17.65 -15.46
C ASP A 160 33.17 17.40 -14.87
N VAL A 161 32.64 18.35 -14.09
CA VAL A 161 31.26 18.33 -13.59
C VAL A 161 30.24 18.35 -14.74
N ARG A 162 30.45 19.18 -15.78
CA ARG A 162 29.62 19.15 -17.00
C ARG A 162 29.61 17.78 -17.66
N GLY A 163 30.72 17.06 -17.64
CA GLY A 163 30.83 15.70 -18.16
C GLY A 163 29.92 14.70 -17.43
N LEU A 164 29.59 14.95 -16.16
CA LEU A 164 28.71 14.10 -15.35
C LEU A 164 27.21 14.39 -15.56
N GLU A 165 26.86 15.54 -16.11
CA GLU A 165 25.47 16.00 -16.28
C GLU A 165 24.62 15.02 -17.10
N GLY A 166 25.20 14.41 -18.14
CA GLY A 166 24.51 13.40 -18.96
C GLY A 166 24.10 12.17 -18.14
N ASN A 167 25.01 11.65 -17.32
CA ASN A 167 24.75 10.50 -16.45
C ASN A 167 23.78 10.87 -15.33
N PHE A 168 23.92 12.06 -14.73
CA PHE A 168 23.01 12.57 -13.72
C PHE A 168 21.57 12.69 -14.26
N ARG A 169 21.40 13.29 -15.44
CA ARG A 169 20.10 13.42 -16.09
C ARG A 169 19.47 12.06 -16.39
N THR A 170 20.24 11.13 -16.95
CA THR A 170 19.76 9.76 -17.22
C THR A 170 19.34 9.04 -15.94
N ALA A 171 20.12 9.16 -14.86
CA ALA A 171 19.77 8.58 -13.57
C ALA A 171 18.51 9.20 -12.96
N MET A 172 18.36 10.53 -13.04
CA MET A 172 17.16 11.24 -12.58
C MET A 172 15.92 10.81 -13.37
N GLN A 173 16.00 10.79 -14.71
CA GLN A 173 14.90 10.34 -15.57
C GLN A 173 14.55 8.87 -15.34
N GLY A 174 15.55 8.00 -15.14
CA GLY A 174 15.32 6.59 -14.85
C GLY A 174 14.63 6.36 -13.50
N LEU A 175 15.01 7.12 -12.47
CA LEU A 175 14.36 7.06 -11.16
C LEU A 175 12.92 7.60 -11.21
N ASP A 176 12.68 8.68 -11.97
CA ASP A 176 11.34 9.25 -12.17
C ASP A 176 10.43 8.25 -12.92
N LEU A 177 10.92 7.67 -14.03
CA LEU A 177 10.23 6.62 -14.76
C LEU A 177 9.95 5.37 -13.91
N MET A 178 10.89 4.99 -13.04
CA MET A 178 10.69 3.88 -12.10
C MET A 178 9.53 4.16 -11.15
N VAL A 179 9.44 5.39 -10.63
CA VAL A 179 8.34 5.80 -9.75
C VAL A 179 6.99 5.73 -10.51
N ASP A 180 6.93 6.24 -11.75
CA ASP A 180 5.72 6.17 -12.60
C ASP A 180 5.29 4.74 -12.91
N ASN A 181 6.23 3.85 -13.20
CA ASN A 181 5.95 2.43 -13.45
C ASN A 181 5.41 1.75 -12.20
N VAL A 182 5.97 2.05 -11.03
CA VAL A 182 5.48 1.52 -9.75
C VAL A 182 4.04 2.01 -9.48
N HIS A 183 3.73 3.29 -9.75
CA HIS A 183 2.39 3.83 -9.60
C HIS A 183 1.38 3.16 -10.54
N THR A 184 1.74 3.01 -11.81
CA THR A 184 0.92 2.31 -12.80
C THR A 184 0.64 0.88 -12.35
N SER A 185 1.64 0.21 -11.76
CA SER A 185 1.49 -1.13 -11.21
C SER A 185 0.57 -1.16 -9.97
N GLN A 186 0.72 -0.21 -9.04
CA GLN A 186 -0.18 -0.07 -7.87
C GLN A 186 -1.65 0.08 -8.31
N ARG A 187 -1.91 0.95 -9.29
CA ARG A 187 -3.26 1.12 -9.87
C ARG A 187 -3.76 -0.16 -10.51
N GLY A 188 -2.94 -0.82 -11.33
CA GLY A 188 -3.31 -2.09 -11.97
C GLY A 188 -3.64 -3.20 -10.97
N VAL A 189 -2.92 -3.27 -9.85
CA VAL A 189 -3.25 -4.18 -8.74
C VAL A 189 -4.56 -3.77 -8.08
N HIS A 190 -4.79 -2.47 -7.84
CA HIS A 190 -6.05 -1.98 -7.26
C HIS A 190 -7.26 -2.34 -8.11
N ASP A 191 -7.23 -2.02 -9.40
CA ASP A 191 -8.35 -2.24 -10.32
C ASP A 191 -8.67 -3.74 -10.43
N LYS A 192 -7.65 -4.60 -10.47
CA LYS A 192 -7.80 -6.06 -10.48
C LYS A 192 -8.37 -6.61 -9.18
N THR A 193 -7.93 -6.10 -8.03
CA THR A 193 -8.47 -6.51 -6.73
C THR A 193 -9.93 -6.06 -6.58
N VAL A 194 -10.25 -4.81 -6.94
CA VAL A 194 -11.64 -4.32 -6.97
C VAL A 194 -12.51 -5.22 -7.83
N GLN A 195 -12.05 -5.59 -9.02
CA GLN A 195 -12.80 -6.48 -9.91
C GLN A 195 -13.01 -7.87 -9.29
N ALA A 196 -11.97 -8.49 -8.71
CA ALA A 196 -12.08 -9.80 -8.06
C ALA A 196 -13.05 -9.82 -6.88
N VAL A 197 -13.03 -8.81 -6.01
CA VAL A 197 -13.97 -8.77 -4.87
C VAL A 197 -15.39 -8.39 -5.28
N LYS A 198 -15.54 -7.76 -6.45
CA LYS A 198 -16.83 -7.41 -7.04
C LYS A 198 -17.51 -8.59 -7.73
N ASP A 199 -16.76 -9.40 -8.46
CA ASP A 199 -17.32 -10.54 -9.21
C ASP A 199 -17.22 -11.89 -8.47
N GLY A 200 -16.35 -12.00 -7.46
CA GLY A 200 -16.14 -13.24 -6.71
C GLY A 200 -15.71 -14.42 -7.57
N SER A 201 -15.14 -14.20 -8.75
CA SER A 201 -14.86 -15.26 -9.72
C SER A 201 -13.55 -15.06 -10.47
N SER A 202 -13.06 -13.83 -10.57
CA SER A 202 -11.78 -13.51 -11.19
C SER A 202 -10.57 -13.97 -10.36
N HIS A 203 -9.39 -13.98 -10.99
CA HIS A 203 -8.11 -14.25 -10.34
C HIS A 203 -8.02 -15.58 -9.56
N GLY A 204 -8.71 -16.61 -10.08
CA GLY A 204 -8.70 -17.97 -9.53
C GLY A 204 -9.84 -18.26 -8.54
N LEU A 205 -10.65 -17.26 -8.18
CA LEU A 205 -11.77 -17.45 -7.25
C LEU A 205 -12.83 -18.41 -7.78
N SER A 206 -13.05 -18.46 -9.10
CA SER A 206 -13.98 -19.40 -9.73
C SER A 206 -13.63 -20.88 -9.49
N GLN A 207 -12.34 -21.19 -9.21
CA GLN A 207 -11.91 -22.57 -8.91
C GLN A 207 -12.55 -23.09 -7.62
N LEU A 208 -12.75 -22.21 -6.62
CA LEU A 208 -13.40 -22.58 -5.36
C LEU A 208 -14.84 -23.05 -5.58
N LYS A 209 -15.53 -22.47 -6.57
CA LYS A 209 -16.87 -22.91 -6.96
C LYS A 209 -16.82 -24.26 -7.67
N SER A 210 -15.98 -24.40 -8.69
CA SER A 210 -15.92 -25.63 -9.49
C SER A 210 -15.46 -26.86 -8.69
N GLU A 211 -14.58 -26.67 -7.71
CA GLU A 211 -14.01 -27.77 -6.91
C GLU A 211 -14.86 -28.11 -5.68
N ALA A 212 -15.33 -27.11 -4.94
CA ALA A 212 -15.99 -27.34 -3.66
C ALA A 212 -17.52 -27.39 -3.75
N ALA A 213 -18.13 -26.56 -4.61
CA ALA A 213 -19.57 -26.32 -4.57
C ALA A 213 -20.15 -25.85 -5.93
N PRO A 214 -20.20 -26.71 -6.95
CA PRO A 214 -20.56 -26.31 -8.33
C PRO A 214 -22.01 -25.83 -8.50
N GLU A 215 -22.89 -26.23 -7.60
CA GLU A 215 -24.32 -25.89 -7.62
C GLU A 215 -24.65 -24.56 -6.89
N VAL A 216 -23.65 -23.87 -6.35
CA VAL A 216 -23.82 -22.60 -5.65
C VAL A 216 -24.05 -21.47 -6.65
N SER A 217 -24.83 -20.45 -6.27
CA SER A 217 -24.99 -19.23 -7.05
C SER A 217 -23.65 -18.50 -7.26
N ASP A 218 -23.62 -17.52 -8.15
CA ASP A 218 -22.52 -16.56 -8.17
C ASP A 218 -22.65 -15.57 -7.00
N LEU A 219 -21.60 -14.77 -6.79
CA LEU A 219 -21.62 -13.72 -5.77
C LEU A 219 -22.72 -12.71 -6.12
N SER A 220 -23.55 -12.37 -5.14
CA SER A 220 -24.57 -11.33 -5.34
C SER A 220 -23.92 -10.01 -5.76
N SER A 221 -24.43 -9.37 -6.81
CA SER A 221 -23.87 -8.15 -7.38
C SER A 221 -23.87 -6.97 -6.41
N GLY A 222 -24.87 -6.86 -5.53
CA GLY A 222 -24.90 -5.85 -4.48
C GLY A 222 -23.83 -6.08 -3.42
N VAL A 223 -23.60 -7.34 -3.02
CA VAL A 223 -22.53 -7.71 -2.09
C VAL A 223 -21.15 -7.48 -2.72
N GLY A 224 -20.98 -7.80 -4.01
CA GLY A 224 -19.78 -7.46 -4.75
C GLY A 224 -19.52 -5.95 -4.84
N ALA A 225 -20.56 -5.15 -5.05
CA ALA A 225 -20.46 -3.69 -5.02
C ALA A 225 -20.08 -3.15 -3.63
N LEU A 226 -20.61 -3.74 -2.55
CA LEU A 226 -20.20 -3.42 -1.18
C LEU A 226 -18.71 -3.69 -0.95
N ASN A 227 -18.21 -4.87 -1.35
CA ASN A 227 -16.80 -5.23 -1.21
C ASN A 227 -15.89 -4.24 -1.97
N ALA A 228 -16.23 -3.94 -3.22
CA ALA A 228 -15.51 -2.95 -4.01
C ALA A 228 -15.46 -1.57 -3.33
N ASN A 229 -16.57 -1.14 -2.72
CA ASN A 229 -16.63 0.10 -1.96
C ASN A 229 -15.78 0.06 -0.69
N GLU A 230 -15.83 -1.02 0.10
CA GLU A 230 -15.00 -1.17 1.30
C GLU A 230 -13.50 -1.14 0.97
N PHE A 231 -13.06 -1.82 -0.08
CA PHE A 231 -11.67 -1.79 -0.52
C PHE A 231 -11.24 -0.40 -1.00
N ASN A 232 -12.09 0.29 -1.77
CA ASN A 232 -11.85 1.69 -2.16
C ASN A 232 -11.76 2.61 -0.93
N CYS A 233 -12.58 2.37 0.10
CA CYS A 233 -12.55 3.16 1.33
C CYS A 233 -11.27 2.99 2.15
N ALA A 234 -10.53 1.89 1.99
CA ALA A 234 -9.24 1.69 2.67
C ALA A 234 -8.11 2.56 2.11
N VAL A 235 -8.25 3.06 0.88
CA VAL A 235 -7.22 3.85 0.18
C VAL A 235 -7.64 5.32 0.10
N ASP A 236 -6.80 6.21 0.60
CA ASP A 236 -6.99 7.67 0.57
C ASP A 236 -6.77 8.19 -0.85
N GLY A 237 -7.74 8.94 -1.37
CA GLY A 237 -7.77 9.44 -2.75
C GLY A 237 -8.73 8.68 -3.67
N MET A 238 -9.27 7.54 -3.23
CA MET A 238 -10.31 6.80 -3.97
C MET A 238 -11.71 7.31 -3.64
N GLN A 239 -12.64 7.24 -4.58
CA GLN A 239 -14.04 7.56 -4.29
C GLN A 239 -14.70 6.37 -3.61
N CYS A 240 -15.39 6.63 -2.50
CA CYS A 240 -16.15 5.61 -1.77
C CYS A 240 -17.23 6.27 -0.90
N GLN A 241 -18.19 5.46 -0.44
CA GLN A 241 -19.30 5.87 0.41
C GLN A 241 -19.16 5.27 1.82
N GLY A 242 -19.63 6.00 2.84
CA GLY A 242 -19.65 5.50 4.23
C GLY A 242 -18.30 5.51 4.94
N SER A 243 -17.38 6.39 4.54
CA SER A 243 -16.09 6.60 5.21
C SER A 243 -15.78 8.10 5.31
N VAL A 244 -14.67 8.44 5.97
CA VAL A 244 -14.17 9.81 6.04
C VAL A 244 -13.79 10.34 4.66
N ALA A 245 -13.85 11.67 4.51
CA ALA A 245 -13.45 12.35 3.29
C ALA A 245 -11.98 12.09 2.95
N ASN A 246 -11.67 12.10 1.66
CA ASN A 246 -10.29 12.04 1.17
C ASN A 246 -9.49 13.23 1.72
N SER A 247 -8.23 12.99 2.08
CA SER A 247 -7.36 14.11 2.43
C SER A 247 -7.04 14.97 1.21
N ALA A 248 -6.56 16.20 1.42
CA ALA A 248 -6.15 17.05 0.32
C ALA A 248 -4.93 16.42 -0.42
N PRO A 249 -4.82 16.54 -1.76
CA PRO A 249 -3.66 16.06 -2.53
C PRO A 249 -2.31 16.45 -1.92
N GLU A 250 -2.22 17.68 -1.41
CA GLU A 250 -1.05 18.27 -0.77
C GLU A 250 -0.68 17.52 0.52
N ALA A 251 -1.68 17.15 1.32
CA ALA A 251 -1.50 16.41 2.55
C ALA A 251 -1.02 14.97 2.29
N ARG A 252 -1.44 14.36 1.16
CA ARG A 252 -0.93 13.06 0.71
C ARG A 252 0.51 13.18 0.23
N ALA A 253 0.82 14.08 -0.70
CA ALA A 253 2.16 14.29 -1.25
C ALA A 253 3.20 14.51 -0.14
N ARG A 254 2.82 15.29 0.88
CA ARG A 254 3.65 15.53 2.06
C ARG A 254 4.05 14.26 2.81
N VAL A 255 3.16 13.28 2.95
CA VAL A 255 3.49 12.03 3.67
C VAL A 255 4.67 11.33 2.99
N MET A 256 4.64 11.18 1.68
CA MET A 256 5.75 10.58 0.94
C MET A 256 7.00 11.46 0.94
N THR A 257 6.84 12.78 0.80
CA THR A 257 7.95 13.74 0.90
C THR A 257 8.70 13.61 2.23
N GLU A 258 7.97 13.64 3.34
CA GLU A 258 8.58 13.60 4.68
C GLU A 258 9.15 12.22 4.99
N ILE A 259 8.49 11.13 4.56
CA ILE A 259 9.05 9.77 4.71
C ILE A 259 10.33 9.63 3.88
N GLY A 260 10.33 10.07 2.62
CA GLY A 260 11.52 10.07 1.78
C GLY A 260 12.66 10.86 2.39
N ASN A 261 12.38 12.06 2.92
CA ASN A 261 13.38 12.90 3.60
C ASN A 261 13.89 12.28 4.91
N ALA A 262 13.02 11.68 5.72
CA ALA A 262 13.39 11.02 6.95
C ALA A 262 14.21 9.74 6.71
N SER A 263 14.04 9.09 5.56
CA SER A 263 14.68 7.82 5.21
C SER A 263 16.06 7.97 4.56
N ARG A 264 16.54 9.20 4.34
CA ARG A 264 17.86 9.44 3.73
C ARG A 264 18.98 9.02 4.67
N SER A 265 20.10 8.61 4.09
CA SER A 265 21.33 8.41 4.85
C SER A 265 21.86 9.74 5.42
N GLY A 266 22.72 9.65 6.43
CA GLY A 266 23.24 10.83 7.12
C GLY A 266 23.99 11.78 6.19
N TRP A 267 24.77 11.27 5.24
CA TRP A 267 25.61 12.08 4.36
C TRP A 267 24.82 12.98 3.38
N PRO A 268 23.82 12.50 2.60
CA PRO A 268 22.97 13.39 1.80
C PRO A 268 22.17 14.38 2.67
N ALA A 269 21.73 13.96 3.86
CA ALA A 269 20.86 14.75 4.72
C ALA A 269 21.60 15.90 5.43
N ASN A 270 22.84 15.69 5.85
CA ASN A 270 23.64 16.68 6.57
C ASN A 270 25.14 16.50 6.28
N ARG A 271 25.74 17.51 5.65
CA ARG A 271 27.18 17.61 5.41
C ARG A 271 27.83 18.73 6.22
N ASN A 272 27.12 19.24 7.23
CA ASN A 272 27.68 20.21 8.17
C ASN A 272 28.68 19.49 9.07
N GLY A 273 29.86 20.10 9.26
CA GLY A 273 30.84 19.59 10.22
C GLY A 273 31.61 18.36 9.75
N SER A 274 31.72 18.14 8.44
CA SER A 274 32.59 17.12 7.83
C SER A 274 34.10 17.32 8.06
N GLY A 275 34.49 18.21 8.97
CA GLY A 275 35.84 18.69 9.18
C GLY A 275 36.14 19.98 8.42
N MET A 276 37.20 20.66 8.83
CA MET A 276 37.81 21.78 8.10
C MET A 276 39.25 21.35 7.81
N PRO A 277 39.61 21.04 6.55
CA PRO A 277 38.79 21.14 5.33
C PRO A 277 37.66 20.09 5.23
N PRO A 278 36.64 20.29 4.36
CA PRO A 278 35.50 19.38 4.21
C PRO A 278 35.95 18.00 3.72
N LYS A 279 36.01 17.00 4.61
CA LYS A 279 36.60 15.68 4.32
C LYS A 279 35.80 14.86 3.31
N GLN A 280 34.58 15.25 2.99
CA GLN A 280 33.77 14.60 1.96
C GLN A 280 34.20 14.96 0.53
N LEU A 281 35.01 16.00 0.34
CA LEU A 281 35.55 16.35 -0.96
C LEU A 281 36.76 15.45 -1.29
N HIS A 282 37.04 15.29 -2.59
CA HIS A 282 38.09 14.38 -3.04
C HIS A 282 39.46 14.80 -2.46
N PRO A 283 40.25 13.88 -1.86
CA PRO A 283 41.52 14.22 -1.22
C PRO A 283 42.53 14.92 -2.15
N GLN A 284 42.54 14.54 -3.44
CA GLN A 284 43.39 15.20 -4.42
C GLN A 284 42.97 16.64 -4.67
N PHE A 285 41.67 16.93 -4.76
CA PHE A 285 41.17 18.29 -4.87
C PHE A 285 41.59 19.10 -3.65
N LEU A 286 41.40 18.56 -2.44
CA LEU A 286 41.83 19.24 -1.21
C LEU A 286 43.33 19.51 -1.25
N LYS A 287 44.16 18.54 -1.64
CA LYS A 287 45.60 18.75 -1.76
C LYS A 287 45.95 19.84 -2.77
N GLU A 288 45.35 19.83 -3.96
CA GLU A 288 45.57 20.82 -5.02
C GLU A 288 45.07 22.22 -4.63
N PHE A 289 43.92 22.29 -3.98
CA PHE A 289 43.31 23.53 -3.49
C PHE A 289 44.15 24.18 -2.39
N MET A 290 44.77 23.34 -1.57
CA MET A 290 45.58 23.73 -0.43
C MET A 290 47.05 23.99 -0.78
N ASP A 291 47.49 23.58 -1.98
CA ASP A 291 48.86 23.78 -2.45
C ASP A 291 49.05 25.19 -3.01
N ILE A 292 49.47 26.09 -2.14
CA ILE A 292 49.89 27.44 -2.50
C ILE A 292 51.36 27.40 -2.93
N PRO A 293 51.71 27.82 -4.17
CA PRO A 293 53.08 27.76 -4.67
C PRO A 293 54.10 28.40 -3.72
N GLY A 294 55.13 27.64 -3.35
CA GLY A 294 56.24 28.11 -2.51
C GLY A 294 55.96 28.14 -1.00
N ASN A 295 54.84 27.59 -0.52
CA ASN A 295 54.44 27.61 0.89
C ASN A 295 54.34 29.03 1.49
N LYS A 296 54.04 30.01 0.62
CA LYS A 296 54.08 31.45 0.91
C LYS A 296 52.82 31.98 1.62
N GLY A 297 51.84 31.12 1.89
CA GLY A 297 50.59 31.54 2.51
C GLY A 297 49.78 30.39 3.08
N THR A 298 48.77 30.72 3.88
CA THR A 298 47.86 29.77 4.54
C THR A 298 46.41 30.13 4.27
N TYR A 299 45.58 29.12 4.04
CA TYR A 299 44.12 29.25 3.92
C TYR A 299 43.44 28.67 5.15
N SER A 300 42.25 29.16 5.44
CA SER A 300 41.35 28.57 6.43
C SER A 300 39.94 28.57 5.89
N ILE A 301 39.28 27.41 6.00
CA ILE A 301 37.87 27.28 5.69
C ILE A 301 37.13 27.58 6.99
N LEU A 302 36.45 28.73 7.06
CA LEU A 302 35.80 29.22 8.28
C LEU A 302 34.49 28.50 8.59
N GLY A 303 33.90 27.83 7.59
CA GLY A 303 32.59 27.22 7.67
C GLY A 303 32.30 26.44 6.40
N HIS A 304 31.68 25.27 6.56
CA HIS A 304 31.15 24.49 5.44
C HIS A 304 29.87 23.78 5.88
N LYS A 305 28.82 23.94 5.09
CA LYS A 305 27.50 23.35 5.33
C LYS A 305 26.88 22.88 4.02
N GLY A 306 26.17 21.76 4.09
CA GLY A 306 25.52 21.16 2.93
C GLY A 306 24.35 20.27 3.32
N SER A 307 23.34 20.24 2.45
CA SER A 307 22.14 19.43 2.64
C SER A 307 21.56 19.04 1.28
N SER A 308 20.73 17.99 1.25
CA SER A 308 19.93 17.62 0.08
C SER A 308 18.56 17.12 0.52
N LYS A 309 17.50 17.70 -0.03
CA LYS A 309 16.12 17.49 0.39
C LYS A 309 15.08 17.70 -0.68
N THR A 310 14.03 16.88 -0.61
CA THR A 310 12.78 17.09 -1.34
C THR A 310 11.94 18.11 -0.59
N VAL A 311 11.68 19.26 -1.20
CA VAL A 311 11.10 20.46 -0.60
C VAL A 311 10.03 21.07 -1.49
N GLN A 312 9.24 22.00 -0.95
CA GLN A 312 8.28 22.79 -1.73
C GLN A 312 8.97 23.72 -2.73
N SER A 313 10.07 24.32 -2.30
CA SER A 313 10.85 25.21 -3.14
C SER A 313 12.30 25.21 -2.67
N LYS A 314 13.18 25.57 -3.58
CA LYS A 314 14.62 25.55 -3.36
C LYS A 314 15.11 26.28 -2.10
N SER A 315 14.42 27.34 -1.66
CA SER A 315 14.77 28.11 -0.46
C SER A 315 14.52 27.37 0.86
N LYS A 316 13.80 26.23 0.82
CA LYS A 316 13.31 25.51 2.00
C LYS A 316 14.21 24.34 2.43
N ILE A 317 15.40 24.21 1.84
CA ILE A 317 16.30 23.07 2.01
C ILE A 317 16.77 22.82 3.46
N TYR A 318 16.89 23.88 4.25
CA TYR A 318 17.30 23.82 5.67
C TYR A 318 16.12 23.85 6.64
N GLU A 319 14.88 23.92 6.14
CA GLU A 319 13.72 23.90 7.01
C GLU A 319 13.42 22.47 7.52
N GLY A 320 12.97 22.39 8.77
CA GLY A 320 12.54 21.14 9.39
C GLY A 320 11.35 20.51 8.65
N GLY A 321 10.94 19.31 9.09
CA GLY A 321 9.67 18.75 8.63
C GLY A 321 8.52 19.68 9.01
N GLN A 322 7.71 20.11 8.03
CA GLN A 322 6.66 21.09 8.28
C GLN A 322 5.32 20.40 8.58
N LYS A 323 4.54 20.94 9.53
CA LYS A 323 3.13 20.56 9.75
C LYS A 323 2.20 20.96 8.59
N GLY A 324 2.70 21.64 7.56
CA GLY A 324 2.00 22.05 6.34
C GLY A 324 2.96 22.64 5.30
N GLY A 325 2.63 22.57 4.00
CA GLY A 325 3.35 23.34 2.97
C GLY A 325 4.50 22.64 2.23
N ASN A 326 4.92 21.43 2.60
CA ASN A 326 5.93 20.66 1.86
C ASN A 326 5.31 19.54 1.02
N GLN A 327 4.94 19.83 -0.22
CA GLN A 327 4.39 18.87 -1.18
C GLN A 327 5.47 18.15 -1.99
N GLY A 328 6.75 18.47 -1.72
CA GLY A 328 7.89 17.88 -2.40
C GLY A 328 7.89 18.13 -3.91
N SER A 329 7.60 19.36 -4.34
CA SER A 329 7.64 19.78 -5.75
C SER A 329 9.06 19.97 -6.29
N THR A 330 10.07 19.99 -5.43
CA THR A 330 11.45 20.25 -5.82
C THR A 330 12.39 19.29 -5.09
N VAL A 331 13.31 18.64 -5.80
CA VAL A 331 14.49 18.04 -5.17
C VAL A 331 15.60 19.08 -5.22
N ALA A 332 16.22 19.40 -4.10
CA ALA A 332 17.26 20.41 -4.04
C ALA A 332 18.46 19.94 -3.21
N ALA A 333 19.66 20.36 -3.61
CA ALA A 333 20.88 20.22 -2.85
C ALA A 333 21.65 21.54 -2.81
N THR A 334 22.37 21.75 -1.72
CA THR A 334 23.20 22.93 -1.50
C THR A 334 24.51 22.53 -0.83
N GLU A 335 25.56 23.27 -1.17
CA GLU A 335 26.83 23.33 -0.47
C GLU A 335 27.22 24.79 -0.35
N SER A 336 27.64 25.24 0.83
CA SER A 336 28.05 26.62 1.03
C SER A 336 29.09 26.74 2.14
N GLY A 337 29.92 27.77 2.06
CA GLY A 337 30.94 28.02 3.05
C GLY A 337 31.66 29.34 2.85
N ARG A 338 32.71 29.56 3.65
CA ARG A 338 33.57 30.75 3.54
C ARG A 338 35.03 30.36 3.59
N LEU A 339 35.82 31.04 2.79
CA LEU A 339 37.26 30.87 2.68
C LEU A 339 37.98 32.16 3.11
N ALA A 340 38.86 32.04 4.09
CA ALA A 340 39.77 33.10 4.49
C ALA A 340 41.19 32.75 4.04
N GLN A 341 41.88 33.71 3.44
CA GLN A 341 43.34 33.64 3.30
C GLN A 341 43.93 34.31 4.55
N LEU A 342 44.65 33.55 5.38
CA LEU A 342 45.16 34.04 6.66
C LEU A 342 46.52 34.71 6.53
N THR A 343 47.40 34.14 5.71
CA THR A 343 48.73 34.70 5.45
C THR A 343 49.07 34.61 3.97
N TRP A 344 49.78 35.60 3.46
CA TRP A 344 50.44 35.58 2.16
C TRP A 344 51.59 36.58 2.21
N GLU A 345 52.83 36.09 2.34
CA GLU A 345 54.02 36.95 2.50
C GLU A 345 53.79 38.06 3.56
N ASP A 346 53.96 39.33 3.16
CA ASP A 346 53.74 40.56 3.94
C ASP A 346 52.39 41.25 3.63
N ALA A 347 51.51 40.57 2.87
CA ALA A 347 50.24 41.13 2.44
C ALA A 347 49.21 41.19 3.57
N ILE A 348 48.37 42.23 3.53
CA ILE A 348 47.22 42.34 4.43
C ILE A 348 46.24 41.20 4.08
N PRO A 349 45.76 40.44 5.07
CA PRO A 349 44.77 39.39 4.84
C PRO A 349 43.50 39.95 4.14
N PRO A 350 43.05 39.32 3.04
CA PRO A 350 41.84 39.75 2.34
C PRO A 350 40.57 39.44 3.14
N ILE A 351 39.46 40.08 2.77
CA ILE A 351 38.16 39.82 3.38
C ILE A 351 37.71 38.39 2.99
N PRO A 352 37.23 37.56 3.93
CA PRO A 352 36.81 36.19 3.63
C PRO A 352 35.70 36.14 2.58
N SER A 353 35.98 35.48 1.46
CA SER A 353 35.04 35.26 0.37
C SER A 353 34.13 34.05 0.65
N GLY A 354 32.89 34.13 0.16
CA GLY A 354 31.91 33.05 0.24
C GLY A 354 31.91 32.20 -1.01
N TYR A 355 31.55 30.93 -0.87
CA TYR A 355 31.33 30.02 -1.99
C TYR A 355 29.99 29.29 -1.78
N GLU A 356 29.21 29.13 -2.85
CA GLU A 356 27.89 28.47 -2.79
C GLU A 356 27.59 27.74 -4.10
N ALA A 357 27.31 26.44 -3.99
CA ALA A 357 26.74 25.64 -5.06
C ALA A 357 25.33 25.22 -4.66
N PHE A 358 24.39 25.48 -5.56
CA PHE A 358 22.99 25.17 -5.34
C PHE A 358 22.43 24.49 -6.58
N ILE A 359 21.73 23.37 -6.38
CA ILE A 359 21.22 22.48 -7.43
C ILE A 359 19.78 22.14 -7.12
N TRP A 360 18.92 22.17 -8.14
CA TRP A 360 17.55 21.72 -7.97
C TRP A 360 16.94 21.18 -9.24
N SER A 361 16.00 20.26 -9.06
CA SER A 361 15.08 19.74 -10.07
C SER A 361 13.64 20.05 -9.65
N ASP A 362 12.85 20.63 -10.54
CA ASP A 362 11.41 20.83 -10.40
C ASP A 362 10.67 20.55 -11.72
N SER A 363 9.35 20.82 -11.73
CA SER A 363 8.49 20.54 -12.88
C SER A 363 8.84 21.34 -14.13
N ASN A 364 9.50 22.50 -13.96
CA ASN A 364 9.96 23.40 -15.01
C ASN A 364 11.39 23.07 -15.45
N GLY A 365 11.95 21.95 -14.98
CA GLY A 365 13.31 21.52 -15.23
C GLY A 365 14.19 21.75 -14.02
N GLY A 366 15.50 21.78 -14.27
CA GLY A 366 16.49 21.88 -13.21
C GLY A 366 17.52 22.92 -13.55
N ARG A 367 18.14 23.48 -12.52
CA ARG A 367 19.13 24.54 -12.63
C ARG A 367 20.15 24.44 -11.51
N HIS A 368 21.29 25.04 -11.77
CA HIS A 368 22.40 25.14 -10.84
C HIS A 368 22.80 26.62 -10.74
N SER A 369 23.25 27.07 -9.57
CA SER A 369 23.60 28.49 -9.34
C SER A 369 24.87 28.96 -10.07
N VAL A 370 25.58 28.07 -10.79
CA VAL A 370 26.87 28.37 -11.42
C VAL A 370 26.81 28.17 -12.95
N ASN A 371 26.84 29.27 -13.71
CA ASN A 371 26.78 29.24 -15.19
C ASN A 371 27.96 28.49 -15.83
N GLY A 372 29.08 28.35 -15.10
CA GLY A 372 30.32 27.72 -15.58
C GLY A 372 30.33 26.20 -15.60
N ALA A 373 29.47 25.51 -14.83
CA ALA A 373 29.56 24.07 -14.61
C ALA A 373 28.42 23.24 -15.22
N HIS A 374 27.47 23.86 -15.96
CA HIS A 374 26.27 23.13 -16.42
C HIS A 374 25.76 23.57 -17.80
N GLN A 375 25.17 22.61 -18.52
CA GLN A 375 24.38 22.77 -19.74
C GLN A 375 23.30 21.67 -19.78
N GLY A 376 22.31 21.75 -18.89
CA GLY A 376 21.30 20.69 -18.80
C GLY A 376 20.04 21.14 -18.10
N GLN A 377 18.89 20.69 -18.60
CA GLN A 377 17.64 20.65 -17.84
C GLN A 377 17.36 19.20 -17.48
N HIS A 378 17.03 18.97 -16.22
CA HIS A 378 16.57 17.69 -15.70
C HIS A 378 15.27 17.96 -14.95
N ARG A 379 14.20 17.26 -15.31
CA ARG A 379 12.86 17.51 -14.78
C ARG A 379 12.61 16.61 -13.58
N PHE A 380 11.86 17.12 -12.62
CA PHE A 380 11.31 16.35 -11.52
C PHE A 380 9.84 16.73 -11.36
N GLU A 381 8.93 15.78 -11.49
CA GLU A 381 7.49 16.09 -11.52
C GLU A 381 6.90 16.42 -10.13
N GLY A 382 7.70 16.32 -9.06
CA GLY A 382 7.26 16.50 -7.68
C GLY A 382 6.70 15.22 -7.08
N THR A 383 6.54 15.09 -5.77
CA THR A 383 5.90 13.90 -5.14
C THR A 383 4.35 13.88 -5.24
N ASN A 384 3.83 14.55 -6.27
CA ASN A 384 2.48 15.08 -6.32
C ASN A 384 1.39 14.01 -6.34
N ALA A 385 0.80 13.73 -5.17
CA ALA A 385 -0.27 12.76 -4.99
C ALA A 385 -1.63 13.29 -5.47
N LYS A 386 -1.83 13.33 -6.80
CA LYS A 386 -3.17 13.46 -7.40
C LYS A 386 -4.07 12.27 -6.99
N ALA A 387 -5.38 12.38 -7.20
CA ALA A 387 -6.28 11.24 -7.05
C ALA A 387 -5.91 10.15 -8.06
N LEU A 388 -5.90 8.87 -7.68
CA LEU A 388 -5.47 7.73 -8.54
C LEU A 388 -6.12 7.72 -9.92
N THR A 389 -7.40 8.11 -10.00
CA THR A 389 -8.14 8.25 -11.26
C THR A 389 -7.54 9.30 -12.19
N ALA A 390 -6.98 10.38 -11.63
CA ALA A 390 -6.30 11.48 -12.31
C ALA A 390 -4.78 11.26 -12.51
N CYS A 391 -4.23 10.15 -12.00
CA CYS A 391 -2.81 9.79 -12.16
C CYS A 391 -2.53 8.97 -13.44
N ALA A 392 -3.51 8.85 -14.35
CA ALA A 392 -3.26 8.23 -15.66
C ALA A 392 -2.38 9.14 -16.52
N GLY A 393 -1.11 8.75 -16.70
CA GLY A 393 -0.23 9.29 -17.74
C GLY A 393 0.60 10.53 -17.41
N SER A 394 0.50 11.12 -16.21
CA SER A 394 1.49 12.08 -15.66
C SER A 394 1.16 12.47 -14.21
N GLY A 395 1.97 12.00 -13.26
CA GLY A 395 1.88 12.39 -11.86
C GLY A 395 2.36 11.33 -10.86
N ASN A 396 3.18 11.76 -9.91
CA ASN A 396 3.74 10.92 -8.87
C ASN A 396 2.73 10.61 -7.73
N CYS A 397 1.95 9.54 -7.86
CA CYS A 397 0.89 9.16 -6.92
C CYS A 397 1.16 7.84 -6.19
N PHE A 398 1.18 7.85 -4.86
CA PHE A 398 1.33 6.65 -4.06
C PHE A 398 0.05 6.30 -3.30
N MET A 399 -0.11 5.03 -2.95
CA MET A 399 -1.26 4.54 -2.18
C MET A 399 -1.12 4.91 -0.71
N LYS A 400 -2.00 5.74 -0.15
CA LYS A 400 -1.99 6.05 1.28
C LYS A 400 -3.18 5.37 1.96
N TYR A 401 -2.97 4.84 3.16
CA TYR A 401 -4.07 4.30 3.96
C TYR A 401 -5.03 5.42 4.38
N ARG A 402 -6.34 5.19 4.23
CA ARG A 402 -7.37 6.07 4.77
C ARG A 402 -7.75 5.63 6.18
N ALA A 403 -7.06 6.18 7.16
CA ALA A 403 -7.43 5.97 8.55
C ALA A 403 -8.82 6.57 8.82
N ASN A 404 -9.69 5.78 9.44
CA ASN A 404 -10.98 6.23 9.93
C ASN A 404 -10.93 6.24 11.48
N PRO A 405 -11.24 7.35 12.16
CA PRO A 405 -11.21 7.40 13.63
C PRO A 405 -12.36 6.64 14.30
N ASP A 406 -13.33 6.11 13.54
CA ASP A 406 -14.44 5.34 14.07
C ASP A 406 -14.03 3.88 14.35
N ALA A 407 -14.02 3.52 15.64
CA ALA A 407 -13.80 2.14 16.09
C ALA A 407 -14.89 1.17 15.58
N GLY A 408 -16.11 1.66 15.33
CA GLY A 408 -17.21 0.88 14.75
C GLY A 408 -16.94 0.42 13.32
N ARG A 409 -16.06 1.12 12.60
CA ARG A 409 -15.59 0.83 11.24
C ARG A 409 -14.20 0.17 11.22
N ASP A 410 -13.79 -0.45 12.33
CA ASP A 410 -12.49 -1.13 12.48
C ASP A 410 -11.29 -0.22 12.10
N TRP A 411 -11.39 1.07 12.41
CA TRP A 411 -10.39 2.09 12.07
C TRP A 411 -10.13 2.29 10.57
N GLY A 412 -11.06 1.87 9.72
CA GLY A 412 -10.98 1.95 8.25
C GLY A 412 -10.40 0.68 7.61
N GLN A 413 -10.27 -0.41 8.36
CA GLN A 413 -9.79 -1.69 7.84
C GLN A 413 -10.90 -2.34 7.00
N PRO A 414 -10.60 -2.79 5.76
CA PRO A 414 -11.66 -3.23 4.86
C PRO A 414 -12.24 -4.57 5.28
N ARG A 415 -13.55 -4.70 5.01
CA ARG A 415 -14.34 -5.90 5.27
C ARG A 415 -14.76 -6.50 3.95
N VAL A 416 -14.72 -7.82 3.90
CA VAL A 416 -15.06 -8.59 2.71
C VAL A 416 -16.22 -9.52 3.05
N TYR A 417 -17.31 -9.39 2.33
CA TYR A 417 -18.53 -10.15 2.52
C TYR A 417 -18.71 -11.16 1.40
N SER A 418 -19.39 -12.24 1.72
CA SER A 418 -19.88 -13.19 0.72
C SER A 418 -21.31 -13.59 1.04
N TYR A 419 -22.13 -13.64 0.01
CA TYR A 419 -23.49 -14.15 0.09
C TYR A 419 -23.73 -15.09 -1.08
N TYR A 420 -24.17 -16.30 -0.77
CA TYR A 420 -24.45 -17.33 -1.77
C TYR A 420 -25.73 -18.07 -1.45
N THR A 421 -26.36 -18.60 -2.50
CA THR A 421 -27.54 -19.44 -2.39
C THR A 421 -27.31 -20.77 -3.09
N MET A 422 -27.96 -21.82 -2.60
CA MET A 422 -27.92 -23.15 -3.23
C MET A 422 -29.17 -23.92 -2.88
N LYS A 423 -29.68 -24.71 -3.84
CA LYS A 423 -30.75 -25.67 -3.57
C LYS A 423 -30.21 -26.78 -2.68
N LEU A 424 -30.88 -27.06 -1.56
CA LEU A 424 -30.48 -28.13 -0.65
C LEU A 424 -31.01 -29.50 -1.08
N ASN A 425 -31.92 -29.50 -2.05
CA ASN A 425 -32.52 -30.69 -2.63
C ASN A 425 -32.15 -30.83 -4.12
N VAL A 426 -32.24 -32.07 -4.59
CA VAL A 426 -32.02 -32.43 -5.99
C VAL A 426 -33.27 -32.09 -6.83
N GLY A 427 -34.47 -32.24 -6.26
CA GLY A 427 -35.73 -31.83 -6.90
C GLY A 427 -36.19 -32.76 -8.02
N ASP A 428 -35.57 -33.93 -8.14
CA ASP A 428 -35.91 -34.98 -9.10
C ASP A 428 -35.84 -36.35 -8.40
N PRO A 429 -36.99 -36.95 -8.04
CA PRO A 429 -37.04 -38.27 -7.40
C PRO A 429 -36.41 -39.40 -8.22
N LYS A 430 -36.22 -39.22 -9.54
CA LYS A 430 -35.50 -40.20 -10.38
C LYS A 430 -33.99 -40.16 -10.14
N LYS A 431 -33.45 -38.99 -9.79
CA LYS A 431 -32.03 -38.80 -9.46
C LYS A 431 -31.76 -38.91 -7.97
N ALA A 432 -32.77 -38.63 -7.14
CA ALA A 432 -32.73 -38.73 -5.69
C ALA A 432 -33.94 -39.54 -5.19
N PRO A 433 -33.89 -40.88 -5.23
CA PRO A 433 -35.00 -41.76 -4.83
C PRO A 433 -35.41 -41.60 -3.36
N TRP A 434 -34.55 -40.98 -2.55
CA TRP A 434 -34.83 -40.66 -1.16
C TRP A 434 -35.76 -39.43 -1.03
N GLU A 435 -35.91 -38.56 -2.02
CA GLU A 435 -36.86 -37.45 -1.97
C GLU A 435 -38.29 -37.97 -2.20
N LEU A 436 -39.16 -37.90 -1.17
CA LEU A 436 -40.51 -38.48 -1.21
C LEU A 436 -41.42 -37.88 -2.29
N ASN A 437 -41.26 -36.59 -2.57
CA ASN A 437 -41.93 -35.87 -3.66
C ASN A 437 -41.20 -34.55 -3.92
N ASN A 438 -41.56 -33.88 -5.01
CA ASN A 438 -40.95 -32.60 -5.40
C ASN A 438 -41.18 -31.47 -4.36
N SER A 439 -42.26 -31.55 -3.59
CA SER A 439 -42.69 -30.52 -2.63
C SER A 439 -42.20 -30.76 -1.20
N ARG A 440 -41.55 -31.90 -0.93
CA ARG A 440 -41.01 -32.35 0.37
C ARG A 440 -41.98 -32.21 1.53
N SER A 441 -43.27 -32.22 1.22
CA SER A 441 -44.35 -32.11 2.16
C SER A 441 -45.17 -33.38 2.08
N VAL A 442 -45.42 -33.99 3.24
CA VAL A 442 -46.42 -35.04 3.34
C VAL A 442 -47.67 -34.38 3.90
N LYS A 443 -48.73 -34.39 3.09
CA LYS A 443 -50.06 -33.99 3.53
C LYS A 443 -50.72 -35.21 4.13
N PHE A 444 -51.22 -35.07 5.34
CA PHE A 444 -52.01 -36.08 6.03
C PHE A 444 -53.42 -35.55 6.20
N GLU A 445 -54.42 -36.37 5.89
CA GLU A 445 -55.81 -36.08 6.21
C GLU A 445 -56.27 -37.13 7.23
N HIS A 446 -56.77 -36.67 8.38
CA HIS A 446 -57.29 -37.56 9.42
C HIS A 446 -58.78 -37.30 9.67
N GLY A 447 -59.63 -37.68 8.71
CA GLY A 447 -61.09 -37.61 8.86
C GLY A 447 -61.58 -36.25 9.37
N ALA A 448 -62.41 -36.26 10.42
CA ALA A 448 -62.95 -35.04 11.03
C ALA A 448 -61.92 -34.20 11.83
N GLN A 449 -60.70 -34.71 12.03
CA GLN A 449 -59.65 -34.07 12.83
C GLN A 449 -58.78 -33.09 12.00
N GLY A 450 -59.03 -32.98 10.69
CA GLY A 450 -58.41 -31.99 9.81
C GLY A 450 -57.25 -32.52 8.95
N SER A 451 -56.70 -31.61 8.15
CA SER A 451 -55.51 -31.86 7.32
C SER A 451 -54.28 -31.19 7.92
N GLY A 452 -53.15 -31.89 7.88
CA GLY A 452 -51.84 -31.40 8.32
C GLY A 452 -50.81 -31.56 7.22
N SER A 453 -49.86 -30.63 7.12
CA SER A 453 -48.75 -30.72 6.19
C SER A 453 -47.43 -30.73 6.96
N LEU A 454 -46.61 -31.76 6.76
CA LEU A 454 -45.28 -31.86 7.34
C LEU A 454 -44.24 -31.63 6.25
N THR A 455 -43.52 -30.51 6.32
CA THR A 455 -42.37 -30.22 5.46
C THR A 455 -41.11 -30.83 6.05
N LEU A 456 -40.42 -31.65 5.28
CA LEU A 456 -39.39 -32.56 5.78
C LEU A 456 -37.95 -32.03 5.66
N SER A 457 -37.71 -31.04 4.79
CA SER A 457 -36.41 -30.35 4.68
C SER A 457 -36.55 -28.99 3.97
N ALA A 458 -35.62 -28.08 4.25
CA ALA A 458 -35.58 -26.75 3.65
C ALA A 458 -35.27 -26.79 2.13
N ALA A 459 -35.92 -25.92 1.36
CA ALA A 459 -35.77 -25.83 -0.10
C ALA A 459 -34.43 -25.26 -0.54
N ASP A 460 -34.19 -24.05 -0.07
CA ASP A 460 -33.04 -23.28 -0.46
C ASP A 460 -32.22 -23.01 0.80
N GLY A 461 -30.91 -23.04 0.62
CA GLY A 461 -29.93 -22.63 1.60
C GLY A 461 -29.35 -21.29 1.18
N MET A 462 -29.00 -20.48 2.18
CA MET A 462 -28.16 -19.31 2.00
C MET A 462 -26.95 -19.41 2.93
N SER A 463 -25.80 -18.92 2.49
CA SER A 463 -24.65 -18.63 3.35
C SER A 463 -24.34 -17.16 3.33
N LEU A 464 -23.93 -16.68 4.50
CA LEU A 464 -23.47 -15.32 4.72
C LEU A 464 -22.16 -15.45 5.51
N SER A 465 -21.10 -14.82 5.01
CA SER A 465 -19.78 -14.84 5.67
C SER A 465 -19.10 -13.48 5.55
N LYS A 466 -18.29 -13.17 6.55
CA LYS A 466 -17.51 -11.93 6.62
C LYS A 466 -16.07 -12.23 7.00
N SER A 467 -15.17 -11.49 6.37
CA SER A 467 -13.76 -11.44 6.69
C SER A 467 -13.34 -10.00 6.96
N LEU A 468 -12.37 -9.84 7.86
CA LEU A 468 -11.73 -8.55 8.11
C LEU A 468 -10.29 -8.62 7.65
N VAL A 469 -9.90 -7.67 6.81
CA VAL A 469 -8.52 -7.47 6.38
C VAL A 469 -7.88 -6.48 7.34
N TYR A 470 -7.00 -6.99 8.21
CA TYR A 470 -6.47 -6.24 9.33
C TYR A 470 -4.95 -6.07 9.28
N TYR A 471 -4.47 -4.95 9.80
CA TYR A 471 -3.07 -4.65 9.96
C TYR A 471 -2.57 -5.14 11.33
N HIS A 472 -1.54 -5.99 11.34
CA HIS A 472 -0.91 -6.42 12.58
C HIS A 472 0.55 -6.86 12.40
N ARG A 473 1.45 -6.12 13.05
CA ARG A 473 2.87 -6.45 13.11
C ARG A 473 3.17 -7.43 14.23
N PHE A 474 3.78 -8.56 13.92
CA PHE A 474 4.25 -9.48 14.96
C PHE A 474 5.43 -8.90 15.72
N LYS A 475 5.20 -8.47 16.97
CA LYS A 475 6.17 -8.17 18.05
C LYS A 475 5.42 -7.60 19.26
N GLN A 476 6.08 -7.49 20.41
CA GLN A 476 5.54 -6.74 21.55
C GLN A 476 5.23 -5.30 21.13
N GLY A 477 4.02 -4.81 21.43
CA GLY A 477 3.54 -3.51 20.94
C GLY A 477 3.01 -3.53 19.50
N GLY A 478 2.95 -4.69 18.83
CA GLY A 478 2.51 -4.85 17.45
C GLY A 478 1.12 -4.30 17.11
N TRP A 479 0.22 -4.27 18.10
CA TRP A 479 -1.13 -3.71 18.00
C TRP A 479 -1.20 -2.19 18.21
N SER A 480 -0.13 -1.56 18.72
CA SER A 480 -0.07 -0.10 18.90
C SER A 480 0.32 0.64 17.63
N GLU A 481 0.90 -0.06 16.65
CA GLU A 481 1.26 0.55 15.38
C GLU A 481 -0.01 0.77 14.54
N PRO A 482 -0.36 2.02 14.19
CA PRO A 482 -1.58 2.28 13.42
C PRO A 482 -1.46 1.67 12.01
N PRO A 483 -2.59 1.24 11.42
CA PRO A 483 -2.58 0.72 10.07
C PRO A 483 -2.00 1.73 9.08
N ASN A 484 -1.13 1.25 8.20
CA ASN A 484 -0.46 2.08 7.21
C ASN A 484 -0.12 1.28 5.95
N LEU A 485 0.22 2.00 4.88
CA LEU A 485 0.73 1.41 3.64
C LEU A 485 2.23 1.66 3.50
N PHE A 486 2.98 1.57 4.59
CA PHE A 486 4.44 1.56 4.57
C PHE A 486 5.01 0.33 5.24
N ALA A 487 4.16 -0.59 5.72
CA ALA A 487 4.58 -1.82 6.34
C ALA A 487 3.71 -3.00 5.87
N PRO A 488 4.31 -4.08 5.35
CA PRO A 488 3.57 -5.17 4.72
C PRO A 488 3.09 -6.19 5.77
N TYR A 489 2.21 -5.74 6.67
CA TYR A 489 1.66 -6.57 7.76
C TYR A 489 0.14 -6.72 7.70
N TRP A 490 -0.45 -6.59 6.51
CA TRP A 490 -1.86 -6.83 6.25
C TRP A 490 -2.16 -8.33 6.16
N ARG A 491 -3.22 -8.75 6.85
CA ARG A 491 -3.66 -10.13 7.03
C ARG A 491 -5.17 -10.20 6.92
N VAL A 492 -5.70 -11.42 6.85
CA VAL A 492 -7.14 -11.66 6.85
C VAL A 492 -7.52 -12.64 7.95
N LYS A 493 -8.72 -12.49 8.48
CA LYS A 493 -9.39 -13.45 9.36
C LYS A 493 -10.88 -13.48 9.04
N LEU A 494 -11.52 -14.62 9.28
CA LEU A 494 -12.98 -14.65 9.40
C LEU A 494 -13.38 -13.78 10.59
N HIS A 495 -14.47 -13.03 10.43
CA HIS A 495 -14.88 -12.03 11.40
C HIS A 495 -16.40 -12.06 11.58
N PRO A 496 -16.92 -12.08 12.82
CA PRO A 496 -18.36 -12.09 13.05
C PRO A 496 -19.04 -10.83 12.53
N PHE A 497 -20.35 -10.98 12.27
CA PHE A 497 -21.22 -9.88 11.91
C PHE A 497 -21.68 -9.11 13.14
N LYS A 498 -21.92 -7.82 12.94
CA LYS A 498 -22.84 -7.07 13.81
C LYS A 498 -24.26 -7.17 13.21
N PRO A 499 -25.34 -7.14 14.01
CA PRO A 499 -26.70 -7.29 13.49
C PRO A 499 -27.08 -6.30 12.39
N ASP A 500 -26.71 -5.02 12.57
CA ASP A 500 -26.92 -3.93 11.61
C ASP A 500 -26.15 -4.14 10.30
N GLU A 501 -24.94 -4.68 10.40
CA GLU A 501 -24.09 -5.00 9.26
C GLU A 501 -24.62 -6.21 8.48
N ALA A 502 -25.06 -7.26 9.17
CA ALA A 502 -25.66 -8.43 8.53
C ALA A 502 -26.93 -8.04 7.75
N LYS A 503 -27.80 -7.22 8.36
CA LYS A 503 -28.98 -6.67 7.68
C LYS A 503 -28.61 -5.94 6.40
N LYS A 504 -27.64 -5.02 6.46
CA LYS A 504 -27.20 -4.26 5.28
C LYS A 504 -26.72 -5.18 4.17
N VAL A 505 -25.91 -6.19 4.48
CA VAL A 505 -25.41 -7.14 3.47
C VAL A 505 -26.55 -7.96 2.87
N LEU A 506 -27.54 -8.35 3.67
CA LEU A 506 -28.71 -9.11 3.22
C LEU A 506 -29.66 -8.27 2.36
N GLU A 507 -29.86 -7.00 2.69
CA GLU A 507 -30.62 -6.05 1.86
C GLU A 507 -29.95 -5.86 0.49
N GLU A 508 -28.64 -5.65 0.47
CA GLU A 508 -27.84 -5.53 -0.77
C GLU A 508 -27.78 -6.86 -1.53
N ALA A 509 -27.93 -7.98 -0.84
CA ALA A 509 -28.08 -9.29 -1.47
C ALA A 509 -29.47 -9.52 -2.08
N GLY A 510 -30.45 -8.63 -1.84
CA GLY A 510 -31.83 -8.76 -2.30
C GLY A 510 -32.71 -9.67 -1.42
N ASN A 511 -32.33 -9.89 -0.16
CA ASN A 511 -33.04 -10.77 0.77
C ASN A 511 -33.57 -10.01 2.01
N SER A 512 -34.66 -9.25 1.81
CA SER A 512 -35.31 -8.44 2.84
C SER A 512 -35.84 -9.26 4.03
N ASP A 513 -36.27 -10.49 3.77
CA ASP A 513 -36.84 -11.36 4.79
C ASP A 513 -35.76 -11.79 5.80
N ALA A 514 -34.62 -12.27 5.28
CA ALA A 514 -33.47 -12.59 6.12
C ALA A 514 -32.89 -11.35 6.81
N ALA A 515 -32.92 -10.18 6.14
CA ALA A 515 -32.47 -8.92 6.71
C ALA A 515 -33.28 -8.51 7.96
N THR A 516 -34.60 -8.74 7.94
CA THR A 516 -35.48 -8.49 9.09
C THR A 516 -35.19 -9.43 10.26
N ILE A 517 -34.83 -10.69 9.96
CA ILE A 517 -34.46 -11.70 10.97
C ILE A 517 -33.10 -11.40 11.59
N ALA A 518 -32.17 -10.79 10.85
CA ALA A 518 -30.82 -10.49 11.33
C ALA A 518 -30.79 -9.52 12.53
N GLU A 519 -31.79 -8.66 12.68
CA GLU A 519 -31.94 -7.76 13.83
C GLU A 519 -32.71 -8.38 15.00
N ALA A 520 -33.25 -9.60 14.84
CA ALA A 520 -34.04 -10.23 15.87
C ALA A 520 -33.18 -10.59 17.11
N PRO A 521 -33.60 -10.21 18.33
CA PRO A 521 -32.85 -10.50 19.54
C PRO A 521 -32.61 -12.01 19.71
N GLY A 522 -31.35 -12.41 19.92
CA GLY A 522 -30.95 -13.80 20.14
C GLY A 522 -30.57 -14.59 18.89
N VAL A 523 -30.66 -14.00 17.69
CA VAL A 523 -30.09 -14.59 16.47
C VAL A 523 -28.59 -14.29 16.42
N SER A 524 -27.76 -15.33 16.55
CA SER A 524 -26.31 -15.24 16.37
C SER A 524 -25.99 -15.50 14.89
N LEU A 525 -25.51 -14.49 14.17
CA LEU A 525 -25.05 -14.57 12.78
C LEU A 525 -23.52 -14.55 12.67
#